data_AF-A0A2M7SDN6-F1
#
_entry.id   AF-A0A2M7SDN6-F1
#
_cell.length_a   1.000
_cell.length_b   1.000
_cell.length_c   1.000
_cell.angle_alpha   90.00
_cell.angle_beta   90.00
_cell.angle_gamma   90.00
#
_symmetry.space_group_name_H-M   'P 1'
#
loop_
_entity.id
_entity.type
_entity.pdbx_description
1 polymer ?
#
loop_
_entity_poly.entity_id
_entity_poly.type
_entity_poly.pdbx_seq_one_letter_code
_entity_poly.pdbx_strand_id
1 'polypeptide(L)'
;MKRTQIYISEREASALSSIGAITKKSVSELIRGAIDQLYINDRTVHFDQIVREVGGIWKKRKDNGGAYEYVRGLRSDRRSQAAK
;
A
#
# COMPACT_ATOMS: atom_id res chain seq x y z
N MET A 1 -24.87 4.74 -8.68
CA MET A 1 -24.67 3.48 -7.91
C MET A 1 -25.53 2.39 -8.53
N LYS A 2 -25.03 1.16 -8.68
CA LYS A 2 -25.84 0.00 -9.06
C LYS A 2 -26.32 -0.71 -7.79
N ARG A 3 -27.60 -1.12 -7.72
CA ARG A 3 -28.14 -1.86 -6.58
C ARG A 3 -27.75 -3.33 -6.71
N THR A 4 -27.10 -3.87 -5.68
CA THR A 4 -26.70 -5.27 -5.61
C THR A 4 -27.27 -5.88 -4.35
N GLN A 5 -27.90 -7.06 -4.46
CA GLN A 5 -28.28 -7.88 -3.32
C GLN A 5 -27.11 -8.81 -3.00
N ILE A 6 -26.69 -8.86 -1.74
CA ILE A 6 -25.64 -9.74 -1.25
C ILE A 6 -26.20 -10.56 -0.10
N TYR A 7 -25.81 -11.82 -0.03
CA TYR A 7 -26.09 -12.66 1.12
C TYR A 7 -24.94 -12.50 2.12
N ILE A 8 -25.30 -12.27 3.37
CA ILE A 8 -24.38 -12.19 4.51
C ILE A 8 -24.96 -13.05 5.64
N SER A 9 -24.08 -13.56 6.48
CA SER A 9 -24.45 -14.29 7.69
C SER A 9 -25.01 -13.35 8.76
N GLU A 10 -25.76 -13.92 9.72
CA GLU A 10 -26.24 -13.20 10.90
C GLU A 10 -25.12 -12.52 11.69
N ARG A 11 -23.95 -13.18 11.77
CA ARG A 11 -22.78 -12.64 12.45
C ARG A 11 -22.26 -11.37 11.76
N GLU A 12 -22.20 -11.37 10.43
CA GLU A 12 -21.76 -10.21 9.64
C GLU A 12 -22.78 -9.07 9.74
N ALA A 13 -24.07 -9.37 9.68
CA ALA A 13 -25.14 -8.38 9.86
C ALA A 13 -25.07 -7.72 11.26
N SER A 14 -24.88 -8.52 12.31
CA SER A 14 -24.71 -8.03 13.68
C SER A 14 -23.47 -7.15 13.84
N ALA A 15 -22.34 -7.55 13.23
CA ALA A 15 -21.12 -6.75 13.23
C ALA A 15 -21.31 -5.41 12.52
N LEU A 16 -21.93 -5.40 11.34
CA LEU A 16 -22.22 -4.17 10.58
C LEU A 16 -23.14 -3.23 11.35
N SER A 17 -24.17 -3.76 12.01
CA SER A 17 -25.08 -2.97 12.85
C SER A 17 -24.35 -2.31 14.03
N SER A 18 -23.54 -3.11 14.74
CA SER A 18 -22.76 -2.64 15.89
C SER A 18 -21.77 -1.54 15.51
N ILE A 19 -21.02 -1.75 14.41
CA ILE A 19 -20.07 -0.77 13.90
C ILE A 19 -20.80 0.48 13.39
N GLY A 20 -21.93 0.32 12.72
CA GLY A 20 -22.75 1.43 12.22
C GLY A 20 -23.23 2.34 13.36
N ALA A 21 -23.68 1.75 14.47
CA ALA A 21 -24.13 2.49 15.64
C ALA A 21 -23.02 3.36 16.27
N ILE A 22 -21.79 2.82 16.33
CA ILE A 22 -20.60 3.49 16.87
C ILE A 22 -20.12 4.60 15.91
N THR A 23 -20.05 4.28 14.62
CA THR A 23 -19.46 5.18 13.61
C THR A 23 -20.44 6.18 13.01
N LYS A 24 -21.74 6.06 13.33
CA LYS A 24 -22.84 6.83 12.73
C LYS A 24 -22.89 6.70 11.20
N LYS A 25 -22.51 5.54 10.68
CA LYS A 25 -22.56 5.21 9.25
C LYS A 25 -23.63 4.18 8.97
N SER A 26 -24.23 4.28 7.78
CA SER A 26 -25.14 3.25 7.28
C SER A 26 -24.39 1.96 6.92
N VAL A 27 -25.10 0.84 6.92
CA VAL A 27 -24.57 -0.46 6.49
C VAL A 27 -24.01 -0.38 5.07
N SER A 28 -24.70 0.32 4.17
CA SER A 28 -24.26 0.53 2.78
C SER A 28 -22.98 1.35 2.66
N GLU A 29 -22.72 2.29 3.58
CA GLU A 29 -21.45 3.03 3.63
C GLU A 29 -20.32 2.17 4.16
N LEU A 30 -20.58 1.36 5.18
CA LEU A 30 -19.58 0.44 5.73
C LEU A 30 -19.15 -0.62 4.70
N ILE A 31 -20.11 -1.25 4.03
CA ILE A 31 -19.83 -2.25 2.99
C ILE A 31 -19.03 -1.63 1.84
N ARG A 32 -19.46 -0.46 1.34
CA ARG A 32 -18.71 0.24 0.28
C ARG A 32 -17.31 0.62 0.72
N GLY A 33 -17.15 1.21 1.91
CA GLY A 33 -15.84 1.58 2.43
C GLY A 33 -14.91 0.38 2.61
N ALA A 34 -15.44 -0.77 3.02
CA ALA A 34 -14.67 -2.01 3.11
C ALA A 34 -14.24 -2.54 1.72
N ILE A 35 -15.16 -2.53 0.74
CA ILE A 35 -14.85 -2.88 -0.65
C ILE A 35 -13.79 -1.93 -1.22
N ASP A 36 -13.96 -0.62 -0.99
CA ASP A 36 -13.04 0.39 -1.45
C ASP A 36 -11.65 0.15 -0.84
N GLN A 37 -11.57 -0.09 0.47
CA GLN A 37 -10.29 -0.34 1.15
C GLN A 37 -9.61 -1.65 0.73
N LEU A 38 -10.37 -2.70 0.45
CA LEU A 38 -9.82 -4.03 0.18
C LEU A 38 -9.50 -4.26 -1.30
N TYR A 39 -10.32 -3.71 -2.21
CA TYR A 39 -10.28 -4.03 -3.63
C TYR A 39 -10.07 -2.83 -4.56
N ILE A 40 -10.32 -1.59 -4.09
CA ILE A 40 -10.21 -0.38 -4.94
C ILE A 40 -9.04 0.51 -4.52
N ASN A 41 -8.60 0.44 -3.25
CA ASN A 41 -7.36 1.03 -2.76
C ASN A 41 -6.18 0.20 -3.29
N ASP A 42 -6.07 0.21 -4.61
CA ASP A 42 -4.99 -0.32 -5.39
C ASP A 42 -3.74 0.50 -5.07
N ARG A 43 -3.00 0.05 -4.06
CA ARG A 43 -1.54 0.25 -4.05
C ARG A 43 -0.92 -0.32 -5.33
N THR A 44 -1.60 -1.22 -6.03
CA THR A 44 -1.16 -1.92 -7.24
C THR A 44 -1.29 -1.08 -8.52
N VAL A 45 -2.29 -0.21 -8.67
CA VAL A 45 -2.41 0.71 -9.83
C VAL A 45 -1.41 1.86 -9.75
N HIS A 46 -0.93 2.18 -8.55
CA HIS A 46 0.10 3.20 -8.37
C HIS A 46 1.49 2.65 -8.20
N PHE A 47 1.69 1.38 -7.84
CA PHE A 47 3.05 0.87 -7.63
C PHE A 47 3.86 0.89 -8.92
N ASP A 48 3.31 0.44 -10.04
CA ASP A 48 4.02 0.47 -11.32
C ASP A 48 4.21 1.90 -11.83
N GLN A 49 3.19 2.76 -11.67
CA GLN A 49 3.28 4.17 -12.03
C GLN A 49 4.30 4.93 -11.17
N ILE A 50 4.27 4.75 -9.85
CA ILE A 50 5.25 5.30 -8.91
C ILE A 50 6.64 4.77 -9.27
N VAL A 51 6.82 3.46 -9.46
CA VAL A 51 8.12 2.89 -9.86
C VAL A 51 8.63 3.47 -11.19
N ARG A 52 7.76 3.79 -12.14
CA ARG A 52 8.15 4.51 -13.37
C ARG A 52 8.50 5.98 -13.10
N GLU A 53 7.76 6.67 -12.24
CA GLU A 53 7.97 8.08 -11.90
C GLU A 53 9.22 8.31 -11.03
N VAL A 54 9.44 7.49 -9.99
CA VAL A 54 10.65 7.53 -9.14
C VAL A 54 11.81 6.72 -9.73
N GLY A 55 11.54 5.88 -10.73
CA GLY A 55 12.52 5.09 -11.47
C GLY A 55 13.56 6.00 -12.13
N GLY A 56 14.78 5.97 -11.62
CA GLY A 56 15.88 6.79 -12.16
C GLY A 56 16.09 8.14 -11.45
N ILE A 57 15.45 8.41 -10.31
CA ILE A 57 15.79 9.55 -9.43
C ILE A 57 17.31 9.56 -9.13
N TRP A 58 17.90 8.39 -8.92
CA TRP A 58 19.32 8.24 -8.64
C TRP A 58 20.22 8.38 -9.87
N LYS A 59 19.67 8.41 -11.10
CA LYS A 59 20.44 8.57 -12.35
C LYS A 59 20.99 9.98 -12.53
N LYS A 60 20.31 10.99 -11.96
CA LYS A 60 20.71 12.40 -12.05
C LYS A 60 21.44 12.93 -10.81
N ARG A 61 21.58 12.11 -9.76
CA ARG A 61 22.37 12.45 -8.57
C ARG A 61 23.86 12.46 -8.95
N LYS A 62 24.54 13.59 -8.70
CA LYS A 62 25.98 13.76 -8.93
C LYS A 62 26.81 13.77 -7.64
N ASP A 63 26.14 13.77 -6.50
CA ASP A 63 26.73 13.87 -5.16
C ASP A 63 27.34 12.54 -4.67
N ASN A 64 27.01 11.41 -5.29
CA ASN A 64 27.42 10.08 -4.83
C ASN A 64 28.33 9.30 -5.81
N GLY A 65 29.00 9.96 -6.76
CA GLY A 65 29.87 9.29 -7.75
C GLY A 65 29.10 8.42 -8.76
N GLY A 66 27.77 8.48 -8.74
CA GLY A 66 26.88 7.62 -9.48
C GLY A 66 26.43 6.39 -8.67
N ALA A 67 25.28 5.83 -9.05
CA ALA A 67 24.64 4.74 -8.32
C ALA A 67 25.53 3.50 -8.15
N TYR A 68 26.44 3.24 -9.09
CA TYR A 68 27.36 2.11 -9.05
C TYR A 68 28.39 2.25 -7.92
N GLU A 69 29.04 3.41 -7.79
CA GLU A 69 30.07 3.65 -6.76
C GLU A 69 29.46 3.64 -5.35
N TYR A 70 28.27 4.24 -5.21
CA TYR A 70 27.51 4.20 -3.96
C TYR A 70 27.18 2.77 -3.50
N VAL A 71 26.65 1.92 -4.39
CA VAL A 71 26.33 0.52 -4.06
C VAL A 71 27.59 -0.30 -3.78
N ARG A 72 28.69 -0.03 -4.50
CA ARG A 72 29.98 -0.67 -4.25
C ARG A 72 30.51 -0.34 -2.86
N GLY A 73 30.45 0.93 -2.45
CA GLY A 73 30.86 1.39 -1.11
C GLY A 73 30.09 0.70 0.02
N LEU A 74 28.76 0.61 -0.10
CA LEU A 74 27.92 -0.09 0.89
C LEU A 74 28.22 -1.59 1.03
N ARG A 75 28.72 -2.23 -0.03
CA ARG A 75 29.10 -3.65 -0.03
C ARG A 75 30.51 -3.89 0.48
N SER A 76 31.44 -2.99 0.21
CA SER A 76 32.78 -3.06 0.80
C SER A 76 32.72 -2.88 2.31
N ASP A 77 31.89 -1.95 2.80
CA ASP A 77 31.83 -1.61 4.22
C ASP A 77 31.30 -2.77 5.09
N ARG A 78 30.35 -3.53 4.56
CA ARG A 78 29.84 -4.75 5.22
C ARG A 78 30.84 -5.92 5.23
N ARG A 79 31.73 -6.02 4.23
CA ARG A 79 32.79 -7.04 4.23
C ARG A 79 33.89 -6.71 5.23
N SER A 80 34.21 -5.44 5.42
CA SER A 80 35.15 -4.99 6.46
C SER A 80 34.60 -5.17 7.88
N GLN A 81 33.28 -5.11 8.08
CA GLN A 81 32.67 -5.40 9.39
C GLN A 81 32.55 -6.90 9.70
N ALA A 82 32.41 -7.77 8.70
CA ALA A 82 32.36 -9.23 8.89
C ALA A 82 33.74 -9.89 9.07
N ALA A 83 34.83 -9.13 8.93
CA ALA A 83 36.21 -9.60 9.06
C ALA A 83 36.86 -9.19 10.41
N LYS A 84 36.07 -8.79 11.40
CA LYS A 84 36.50 -8.53 12.79
C LYS A 84 35.91 -9.54 13.74
#